data_AF-A0A934AWZ8-F1
#
_entry.id   AF-A0A934AWZ8-F1
#
_cell.length_a   1.000
_cell.length_b   1.000
_cell.length_c   1.000
_cell.angle_alpha   90.00
_cell.angle_beta   90.00
_cell.angle_gamma   90.00
#
_symmetry.space_group_name_H-M   'P 1'
#
loop_
_entity.id
_entity.type
_entity.pdbx_description
1 polymer ?
#
loop_
_entity_poly.entity_id
_entity_poly.type
_entity_poly.pdbx_seq_one_letter_code
_entity_poly.pdbx_strand_id
1 'polypeptide(L)'
;MARRLNEKLAETNRMLVKQWHPTKNALLTPATVMAGSARRVWWKCGKGHEWLARISHRNYGAGCPYCSGRCVTKERSLAVVHRQLTRQWHPDKNLPLLPKEVASASHKKVWWRCKKGHEWQARISNRAMGKGCPYCAGKKATKENSLATVSPLLAKEWHPTKNALLTPDDVIFKSARLVWWKCRKGHEWQETVAYRSLRGRGCPVCIIKARSVRKSY
;
A
#
# COMPACT_ATOMS: atom_id res chain seq x y z
N MET A 1 -9.76 -42.18 -9.25
CA MET A 1 -11.19 -42.16 -8.92
C MET A 1 -11.93 -41.28 -9.91
N ALA A 2 -12.76 -41.88 -10.77
CA ALA A 2 -13.55 -41.15 -11.76
C ALA A 2 -14.54 -40.22 -11.06
N ARG A 3 -14.52 -38.94 -11.42
CA ARG A 3 -15.31 -37.90 -10.75
C ARG A 3 -16.74 -37.98 -11.28
N ARG A 4 -17.69 -38.38 -10.43
CA ARG A 4 -19.11 -38.53 -10.78
C ARG A 4 -19.77 -37.15 -10.85
N LEU A 5 -19.64 -36.50 -12.00
CA LEU A 5 -20.16 -35.14 -12.24
C LEU A 5 -21.66 -35.12 -12.56
N ASN A 6 -22.17 -36.26 -13.06
CA ASN A 6 -23.55 -36.47 -13.49
C ASN A 6 -24.44 -37.12 -12.42
N GLU A 7 -24.02 -37.09 -11.14
CA GLU A 7 -24.81 -37.56 -10.00
C GLU A 7 -25.24 -36.40 -9.10
N LYS A 8 -26.20 -36.66 -8.20
CA LYS A 8 -26.63 -35.68 -7.21
C LYS A 8 -25.52 -35.43 -6.19
N LEU A 9 -25.38 -34.18 -5.76
CA LEU A 9 -24.34 -33.80 -4.80
C LEU A 9 -24.45 -34.60 -3.49
N ALA A 10 -25.67 -34.91 -3.05
CA ALA A 10 -25.94 -35.72 -1.86
C ALA A 10 -25.34 -37.14 -1.93
N GLU A 11 -25.31 -37.74 -3.12
CA GLU A 11 -24.83 -39.10 -3.38
C GLU A 11 -23.31 -39.13 -3.56
N THR A 12 -22.76 -38.08 -4.18
CA THR A 12 -21.32 -38.03 -4.49
C THR A 12 -20.45 -37.58 -3.33
N ASN A 13 -20.93 -36.67 -2.46
CA ASN A 13 -20.08 -36.07 -1.43
C ASN A 13 -20.82 -35.67 -0.14
N ARG A 14 -20.94 -36.64 0.78
CA ARG A 14 -21.58 -36.45 2.10
C ARG A 14 -20.92 -35.35 2.95
N MET A 15 -19.63 -35.09 2.77
CA MET A 15 -18.92 -34.03 3.52
C MET A 15 -19.31 -32.63 3.04
N LEU A 16 -19.66 -32.46 1.77
CA LEU A 16 -20.19 -31.19 1.25
C LEU A 16 -21.64 -30.96 1.67
N VAL A 17 -22.45 -32.01 1.80
CA VAL A 17 -23.81 -31.91 2.36
C VAL A 17 -23.78 -31.28 3.75
N LYS A 18 -22.85 -31.72 4.62
CA LYS A 18 -22.65 -31.14 5.96
C LYS A 18 -22.25 -29.66 5.95
N GLN A 19 -21.75 -29.16 4.82
CA GLN A 19 -21.34 -27.76 4.65
C GLN A 19 -22.36 -26.93 3.86
N TRP A 20 -23.50 -27.51 3.48
CA TRP A 20 -24.59 -26.76 2.85
C TRP A 20 -25.13 -25.72 3.82
N HIS A 21 -25.30 -24.48 3.37
CA HIS A 21 -25.82 -23.45 4.26
C HIS A 21 -27.30 -23.74 4.57
N PRO A 22 -27.74 -23.71 5.86
CA PRO A 22 -29.07 -24.16 6.25
C PRO A 22 -30.22 -23.31 5.66
N THR A 23 -30.01 -22.00 5.50
CA THR A 23 -31.11 -21.07 5.14
C THR A 23 -30.89 -20.19 3.91
N LYS A 24 -29.70 -20.17 3.29
CA LYS A 24 -29.34 -19.17 2.25
C LYS A 24 -29.43 -19.69 0.81
N ASN A 25 -29.88 -20.93 0.62
CA ASN A 25 -29.97 -21.56 -0.70
C ASN A 25 -31.40 -21.66 -1.24
N ALA A 26 -32.35 -20.98 -0.61
CA ALA A 26 -33.77 -21.01 -0.95
C ALA A 26 -34.25 -22.47 -1.08
N LEU A 27 -34.86 -22.84 -2.22
CA LEU A 27 -35.41 -24.18 -2.49
C LEU A 27 -34.35 -25.21 -2.93
N LEU A 28 -33.08 -24.82 -3.07
CA LEU A 28 -32.03 -25.75 -3.50
C LEU A 28 -31.58 -26.64 -2.34
N THR A 29 -31.52 -27.93 -2.60
CA THR A 29 -31.00 -28.93 -1.66
C THR A 29 -29.88 -29.73 -2.32
N PRO A 30 -28.99 -30.34 -1.52
CA PRO A 30 -27.97 -31.24 -2.07
C PRO A 30 -28.53 -32.43 -2.87
N ALA A 31 -29.80 -32.82 -2.63
CA ALA A 31 -30.47 -33.90 -3.36
C ALA A 31 -30.99 -33.44 -4.74
N THR A 32 -31.27 -32.15 -4.93
CA THR A 32 -31.81 -31.64 -6.19
C THR A 32 -30.73 -31.18 -7.18
N VAL A 33 -29.53 -30.84 -6.69
CA VAL A 33 -28.43 -30.30 -7.51
C VAL A 33 -27.39 -31.34 -7.94
N MET A 34 -26.82 -31.16 -9.13
CA MET A 34 -25.75 -32.00 -9.67
C MET A 34 -24.39 -31.64 -9.08
N ALA A 35 -23.55 -32.64 -8.80
CA ALA A 35 -22.20 -32.44 -8.27
C ALA A 35 -21.28 -31.64 -9.22
N GLY A 36 -21.51 -31.72 -10.53
CA GLY A 36 -20.81 -30.92 -11.56
C GLY A 36 -21.37 -29.51 -11.80
N SER A 37 -22.39 -29.07 -11.06
CA SER A 37 -23.08 -27.80 -11.36
C SER A 37 -22.19 -26.55 -11.21
N ALA A 38 -22.27 -25.64 -12.17
CA ALA A 38 -21.65 -24.31 -12.10
C ALA A 38 -22.41 -23.31 -11.21
N ARG A 39 -23.58 -23.70 -10.66
CA ARG A 39 -24.37 -22.83 -9.79
C ARG A 39 -23.59 -22.46 -8.53
N ARG A 40 -23.70 -21.18 -8.14
CA ARG A 40 -23.15 -20.67 -6.89
C ARG A 40 -24.20 -20.80 -5.79
N VAL A 41 -23.80 -21.41 -4.69
CA VAL A 41 -24.63 -21.60 -3.50
C VAL A 41 -23.84 -21.22 -2.26
N TRP A 42 -24.55 -20.88 -1.20
CA TRP A 42 -23.99 -20.56 0.10
C TRP A 42 -23.56 -21.84 0.82
N TRP A 43 -22.39 -21.76 1.43
CA TRP A 43 -21.79 -22.81 2.23
C TRP A 43 -21.49 -22.30 3.63
N LYS A 44 -21.47 -23.20 4.60
CA LYS A 44 -21.08 -22.94 5.99
C LYS A 44 -20.14 -24.03 6.49
N CYS A 45 -18.99 -23.68 7.06
CA CYS A 45 -18.08 -24.67 7.64
C CYS A 45 -18.32 -24.83 9.15
N GLY A 46 -17.71 -25.85 9.76
CA GLY A 46 -17.84 -26.11 11.21
C GLY A 46 -17.33 -24.98 12.11
N LYS A 47 -16.49 -24.06 11.60
CA LYS A 47 -16.07 -22.84 12.30
C LYS A 47 -17.04 -21.66 12.12
N GLY A 48 -18.21 -21.89 11.49
CA GLY A 48 -19.24 -20.88 11.28
C GLY A 48 -18.99 -19.91 10.12
N HIS A 49 -17.89 -20.04 9.36
CA HIS A 49 -17.66 -19.19 8.19
C HIS A 49 -18.66 -19.47 7.09
N GLU A 50 -19.22 -18.43 6.49
CA GLU A 50 -20.22 -18.52 5.42
C GLU A 50 -19.66 -17.92 4.13
N TRP A 51 -19.79 -18.63 3.00
CA TRP A 51 -19.28 -18.14 1.72
C TRP A 51 -20.07 -18.65 0.52
N LEU A 52 -20.06 -17.87 -0.57
CA LEU A 52 -20.66 -18.21 -1.84
C LEU A 52 -19.63 -18.88 -2.76
N ALA A 53 -19.91 -20.08 -3.27
CA ALA A 53 -19.01 -20.77 -4.21
C ALA A 53 -19.77 -21.70 -5.16
N ARG A 54 -19.16 -22.00 -6.32
CA ARG A 54 -19.69 -22.97 -7.29
C ARG A 54 -19.68 -24.39 -6.73
N ILE A 55 -20.75 -25.15 -6.95
CA ILE A 55 -20.86 -26.55 -6.48
C ILE A 55 -19.72 -27.41 -7.04
N SER A 56 -19.45 -27.33 -8.34
CA SER A 56 -18.38 -28.09 -8.99
C SER A 56 -16.99 -27.83 -8.38
N HIS A 57 -16.64 -26.57 -8.11
CA HIS A 57 -15.37 -26.23 -7.45
C HIS A 57 -15.24 -26.87 -6.07
N ARG A 58 -16.34 -26.90 -5.29
CA ARG A 58 -16.36 -27.55 -3.98
C ARG A 58 -16.18 -29.06 -4.14
N ASN A 59 -16.86 -29.66 -5.11
CA ASN A 59 -16.74 -31.09 -5.41
C ASN A 59 -15.31 -31.48 -5.86
N TYR A 60 -14.58 -30.57 -6.52
CA TYR A 60 -13.17 -30.74 -6.86
C TYR A 60 -12.20 -30.51 -5.67
N GLY A 61 -12.70 -30.30 -4.45
CA GLY A 61 -11.87 -30.20 -3.24
C GLY A 61 -11.59 -28.77 -2.77
N ALA A 62 -12.19 -27.74 -3.36
CA ALA A 62 -12.06 -26.39 -2.83
C ALA A 62 -12.69 -26.30 -1.43
N GLY A 63 -11.88 -26.03 -0.40
CA GLY A 63 -12.33 -25.87 0.98
C GLY A 63 -12.83 -24.47 1.35
N CYS A 64 -13.04 -24.24 2.65
CA CYS A 64 -13.41 -22.93 3.19
C CYS A 64 -12.29 -21.90 2.97
N PRO A 65 -12.54 -20.78 2.27
CA PRO A 65 -11.51 -19.80 1.96
C PRO A 65 -11.00 -19.04 3.20
N TYR A 66 -11.83 -18.93 4.25
CA TYR A 66 -11.44 -18.36 5.53
C TYR A 66 -10.49 -19.28 6.30
N CYS A 67 -10.82 -20.57 6.39
CA CYS A 67 -9.95 -21.55 7.06
C CYS A 67 -8.59 -21.70 6.34
N SER A 68 -8.58 -21.60 5.01
CA SER A 68 -7.34 -21.65 4.23
C SER A 68 -6.58 -20.32 4.20
N GLY A 69 -7.02 -19.29 4.93
CA GLY A 69 -6.38 -17.97 4.96
C GLY A 69 -6.51 -17.13 3.68
N ARG A 70 -7.30 -17.58 2.70
CA ARG A 70 -7.56 -16.83 1.45
C ARG A 70 -8.53 -15.67 1.67
N CYS A 71 -9.46 -15.80 2.60
CA CYS A 71 -10.35 -14.74 3.05
C CYS A 71 -10.07 -14.35 4.50
N VAL A 72 -10.32 -13.08 4.82
CA VAL A 72 -10.09 -12.49 6.13
C VAL A 72 -11.28 -12.78 7.03
N THR A 73 -11.05 -13.35 8.21
CA THR A 73 -12.10 -13.49 9.24
C THR A 73 -12.30 -12.17 9.96
N LYS A 74 -13.46 -11.97 10.61
CA LYS A 74 -13.75 -10.73 11.34
C LYS A 74 -12.67 -10.42 12.38
N GLU A 75 -12.22 -11.44 13.10
CA GLU A 75 -11.24 -11.38 14.19
C GLU A 75 -9.84 -11.00 13.68
N ARG A 76 -9.50 -11.38 12.44
CA ARG A 76 -8.20 -11.11 11.81
C ARG A 76 -8.20 -9.84 10.95
N SER A 77 -9.34 -9.16 10.84
CA SER A 77 -9.47 -7.97 10.02
C SER A 77 -8.67 -6.80 10.60
N LEU A 78 -8.17 -5.92 9.73
CA LEU A 78 -7.47 -4.71 10.11
C LEU A 78 -8.34 -3.85 11.03
N ALA A 79 -9.66 -3.81 10.76
CA ALA A 79 -10.62 -3.09 11.57
C ALA A 79 -10.66 -3.53 13.04
N VAL A 80 -10.42 -4.81 13.32
CA VAL A 80 -10.45 -5.38 14.67
C VAL A 80 -9.06 -5.33 15.30
N VAL A 81 -8.03 -5.80 14.59
CA VAL A 81 -6.67 -5.97 15.14
C VAL A 81 -5.94 -4.63 15.29
N HIS A 82 -6.21 -3.65 14.41
CA HIS A 82 -5.59 -2.32 14.46
C HIS A 82 -6.62 -1.20 14.27
N ARG A 83 -7.52 -1.06 15.24
CA ARG A 83 -8.58 -0.02 15.25
C ARG A 83 -8.06 1.40 15.01
N GLN A 84 -6.87 1.73 15.51
CA GLN A 84 -6.25 3.04 15.30
C GLN A 84 -5.91 3.32 13.82
N LEU A 85 -5.67 2.28 13.02
CA LEU A 85 -5.37 2.43 11.59
C LEU A 85 -6.62 2.71 10.77
N THR A 86 -7.82 2.29 11.21
CA THR A 86 -9.06 2.62 10.49
C THR A 86 -9.32 4.12 10.47
N ARG A 87 -8.94 4.83 11.53
CA ARG A 87 -8.99 6.31 11.61
C ARG A 87 -8.10 7.01 10.57
N GLN A 88 -7.13 6.28 10.01
CA GLN A 88 -6.24 6.78 8.97
C GLN A 88 -6.54 6.17 7.60
N TRP A 89 -7.55 5.32 7.48
CA TRP A 89 -8.00 4.81 6.19
C TRP A 89 -8.57 5.97 5.38
N HIS A 90 -8.19 6.07 4.11
CA HIS A 90 -8.75 7.13 3.27
C HIS A 90 -10.26 6.87 3.07
N PRO A 91 -11.14 7.88 3.22
CA PRO A 91 -12.60 7.70 3.13
C PRO A 91 -13.04 7.15 1.77
N ASP A 92 -12.57 7.76 0.66
CA ASP A 92 -13.13 7.43 -0.66
C ASP A 92 -12.18 6.66 -1.60
N LYS A 93 -10.86 6.97 -1.57
CA LYS A 93 -9.88 6.41 -2.52
C LYS A 93 -9.62 4.91 -2.40
N ASN A 94 -10.20 4.26 -1.40
CA ASN A 94 -10.11 2.81 -1.24
C ASN A 94 -11.42 2.10 -1.57
N LEU A 95 -12.53 2.81 -1.79
CA LEU A 95 -13.81 2.18 -2.07
C LEU A 95 -13.72 1.32 -3.35
N PRO A 96 -14.38 0.16 -3.38
CA PRO A 96 -15.28 -0.37 -2.35
C PRO A 96 -14.59 -1.14 -1.20
N LEU A 97 -13.25 -1.19 -1.16
CA LEU A 97 -12.50 -1.96 -0.16
C LEU A 97 -12.55 -1.31 1.23
N LEU A 98 -12.98 -2.09 2.23
CA LEU A 98 -13.13 -1.65 3.61
C LEU A 98 -12.07 -2.27 4.54
N PRO A 99 -11.70 -1.61 5.66
CA PRO A 99 -10.77 -2.16 6.63
C PRO A 99 -11.17 -3.52 7.23
N LYS A 100 -12.47 -3.83 7.26
CA LYS A 100 -13.00 -5.12 7.75
C LYS A 100 -12.72 -6.29 6.79
N GLU A 101 -12.35 -6.01 5.55
CA GLU A 101 -12.18 -7.00 4.48
C GLU A 101 -10.72 -7.35 4.23
N VAL A 102 -9.80 -6.70 4.93
CA VAL A 102 -8.35 -6.86 4.75
C VAL A 102 -7.68 -7.29 6.05
N ALA A 103 -6.70 -8.17 5.95
CA ALA A 103 -5.87 -8.56 7.09
C ALA A 103 -4.80 -7.51 7.37
N SER A 104 -4.39 -7.38 8.63
CA SER A 104 -3.29 -6.50 9.03
C SER A 104 -1.96 -6.82 8.33
N ALA A 105 -1.70 -8.09 8.03
CA ALA A 105 -0.52 -8.55 7.31
C ALA A 105 -0.61 -8.38 5.78
N SER A 106 -1.68 -7.79 5.25
CA SER A 106 -1.87 -7.69 3.80
C SER A 106 -0.79 -6.84 3.11
N HIS A 107 -0.29 -7.33 1.98
CA HIS A 107 0.61 -6.59 1.09
C HIS A 107 -0.12 -5.59 0.17
N LYS A 108 -1.46 -5.51 0.21
CA LYS A 108 -2.20 -4.50 -0.57
C LYS A 108 -1.73 -3.11 -0.20
N LYS A 109 -1.44 -2.32 -1.23
CA LYS A 109 -1.15 -0.89 -1.12
C LYS A 109 -2.49 -0.15 -1.21
N VAL A 110 -2.79 0.65 -0.20
CA VAL A 110 -4.04 1.41 -0.07
C VAL A 110 -3.72 2.86 0.28
N TRP A 111 -4.69 3.74 0.08
CA TRP A 111 -4.60 5.14 0.45
C TRP A 111 -4.86 5.34 1.94
N TRP A 112 -4.06 6.20 2.56
CA TRP A 112 -4.14 6.61 3.95
C TRP A 112 -4.25 8.12 4.03
N ARG A 113 -4.94 8.62 5.05
CA ARG A 113 -5.01 10.04 5.40
C ARG A 113 -4.70 10.23 6.88
N CYS A 114 -3.80 11.15 7.22
CA CYS A 114 -3.50 11.44 8.63
C CYS A 114 -4.36 12.59 9.15
N LYS A 115 -4.33 12.85 10.46
CA LYS A 115 -5.08 13.96 11.09
C LYS A 115 -4.70 15.34 10.51
N LYS A 116 -3.48 15.52 10.01
CA LYS A 116 -3.01 16.75 9.35
C LYS A 116 -3.43 16.84 7.87
N GLY A 117 -4.31 15.96 7.39
CA GLY A 117 -4.80 15.96 6.02
C GLY A 117 -3.86 15.35 4.98
N HIS A 118 -2.61 15.02 5.31
CA HIS A 118 -1.71 14.39 4.34
C HIS A 118 -2.25 13.04 3.86
N GLU A 119 -2.18 12.82 2.55
CA GLU A 119 -2.60 11.59 1.89
C GLU A 119 -1.40 10.84 1.30
N TRP A 120 -1.34 9.53 1.52
CA TRP A 120 -0.28 8.71 0.94
C TRP A 120 -0.71 7.27 0.73
N GLN A 121 -0.02 6.59 -0.18
CA GLN A 121 -0.19 5.15 -0.36
C GLN A 121 0.86 4.37 0.44
N ALA A 122 0.43 3.31 1.13
CA ALA A 122 1.33 2.38 1.81
C ALA A 122 0.71 0.98 1.88
N ARG A 123 1.57 -0.05 2.00
CA ARG A 123 1.12 -1.42 2.29
C ARG A 123 0.46 -1.47 3.67
N ILE A 124 -0.63 -2.22 3.79
CA ILE A 124 -1.31 -2.41 5.07
C ILE A 124 -0.37 -3.02 6.12
N SER A 125 0.42 -4.02 5.75
CA SER A 125 1.44 -4.62 6.63
C SER A 125 2.46 -3.62 7.17
N ASN A 126 2.95 -2.70 6.34
CA ASN A 126 3.87 -1.65 6.79
C ASN A 126 3.23 -0.74 7.85
N ARG A 127 1.92 -0.48 7.71
CA ARG A 127 1.16 0.35 8.64
C ARG A 127 0.91 -0.39 9.95
N ALA A 128 0.61 -1.68 9.88
CA ALA A 128 0.50 -2.57 11.04
C ALA A 128 1.82 -2.64 11.84
N MET A 129 2.98 -2.60 11.17
CA MET A 129 4.31 -2.49 11.79
C MET A 129 4.67 -1.08 12.30
N GLY A 130 3.71 -0.16 12.36
CA GLY A 130 3.91 1.18 12.93
C GLY A 130 4.56 2.22 11.99
N LYS A 131 4.77 1.92 10.70
CA LYS A 131 5.35 2.91 9.77
C LYS A 131 4.34 4.03 9.49
N GLY A 132 4.58 5.21 10.07
CA GLY A 132 3.74 6.43 10.07
C GLY A 132 3.46 7.13 8.73
N CYS A 133 2.82 8.30 8.83
CA CYS A 133 2.69 9.25 7.71
C CYS A 133 4.08 9.78 7.31
N PRO A 134 4.52 9.66 6.04
CA PRO A 134 5.85 10.08 5.63
C PRO A 134 6.04 11.60 5.67
N TYR A 135 4.97 12.38 5.48
CA TYR A 135 4.99 13.84 5.62
C TYR A 135 5.24 14.28 7.07
N CYS A 136 4.46 13.76 8.03
CA CYS A 136 4.67 14.03 9.46
C CYS A 136 6.05 13.59 9.97
N ALA A 137 6.61 12.52 9.40
CA ALA A 137 7.97 12.06 9.75
C ALA A 137 9.08 12.87 9.06
N GLY A 138 8.74 13.91 8.27
CA GLY A 138 9.69 14.72 7.53
C GLY A 138 10.49 13.93 6.48
N LYS A 139 9.87 12.89 5.89
CA LYS A 139 10.44 12.07 4.80
C LYS A 139 9.92 12.48 3.42
N LYS A 140 8.83 13.25 3.38
CA LYS A 140 8.28 13.86 2.17
C LYS A 140 8.14 15.37 2.36
N ALA A 141 8.28 16.08 1.24
CA ALA A 141 8.16 17.52 1.20
C ALA A 141 6.72 17.95 1.58
N THR A 142 6.65 18.99 2.39
CA THR A 142 5.47 19.78 2.71
C THR A 142 5.84 21.25 2.52
N LYS A 143 4.84 22.14 2.55
CA LYS A 143 5.09 23.59 2.41
C LYS A 143 6.04 24.13 3.48
N GLU A 144 6.14 23.48 4.64
CA GLU A 144 6.95 23.93 5.77
C GLU A 144 8.39 23.39 5.74
N ASN A 145 8.66 22.31 4.98
CA ASN A 145 9.97 21.63 5.04
C ASN A 145 10.64 21.43 3.67
N SER A 146 10.05 21.97 2.61
CA SER A 146 10.66 21.93 1.28
C SER A 146 11.96 22.74 1.25
N LEU A 147 12.85 22.43 0.30
CA LEU A 147 14.08 23.21 0.10
C LEU A 147 13.75 24.65 -0.29
N ALA A 148 12.73 24.86 -1.13
CA ALA A 148 12.26 26.20 -1.51
C ALA A 148 11.92 27.05 -0.29
N THR A 149 11.16 26.50 0.66
CA THR A 149 10.74 27.22 1.87
C THR A 149 11.89 27.43 2.84
N VAL A 150 12.67 26.38 3.13
CA VAL A 150 13.70 26.43 4.19
C VAL A 150 14.97 27.17 3.73
N SER A 151 15.29 27.13 2.43
CA SER A 151 16.47 27.79 1.89
C SER A 151 16.22 28.42 0.51
N PRO A 152 15.47 29.55 0.44
CA PRO A 152 15.12 30.20 -0.83
C PRO A 152 16.34 30.64 -1.65
N LEU A 153 17.42 31.04 -0.99
CA LEU A 153 18.65 31.44 -1.67
C LEU A 153 19.35 30.25 -2.33
N LEU A 154 19.37 29.10 -1.66
CA LEU A 154 19.93 27.88 -2.22
C LEU A 154 19.04 27.32 -3.34
N ALA A 155 17.72 27.44 -3.22
CA ALA A 155 16.77 27.05 -4.27
C ALA A 155 17.03 27.80 -5.60
N LYS A 156 17.57 29.04 -5.56
CA LYS A 156 18.00 29.77 -6.77
C LYS A 156 19.20 29.14 -7.48
N GLU A 157 19.95 28.29 -6.79
CA GLU A 157 21.04 27.52 -7.40
C GLU A 157 20.57 26.17 -7.96
N TRP A 158 19.27 25.86 -7.90
CA TRP A 158 18.72 24.67 -8.53
C TRP A 158 18.95 24.73 -10.03
N HIS A 159 19.46 23.64 -10.61
CA HIS A 159 19.67 23.63 -12.06
C HIS A 159 18.32 23.69 -12.81
N PRO A 160 18.14 24.59 -13.80
CA PRO A 160 16.84 24.84 -14.42
C PRO A 160 16.28 23.66 -15.22
N THR A 161 17.12 22.84 -15.85
CA THR A 161 16.66 21.76 -16.76
C THR A 161 17.15 20.35 -16.41
N LYS A 162 18.27 20.18 -15.70
CA LYS A 162 18.90 18.86 -15.45
C LYS A 162 18.26 18.05 -14.31
N ASN A 163 17.26 18.58 -13.61
CA ASN A 163 16.54 17.88 -12.54
C ASN A 163 15.18 17.32 -13.02
N ALA A 164 14.95 17.25 -14.34
CA ALA A 164 13.68 16.84 -14.93
C ALA A 164 12.51 17.65 -14.35
N LEU A 165 11.42 16.99 -13.94
CA LEU A 165 10.24 17.64 -13.35
C LEU A 165 10.42 18.01 -11.87
N LEU A 166 11.58 17.72 -11.27
CA LEU A 166 11.79 17.93 -9.85
C LEU A 166 12.12 19.38 -9.53
N THR A 167 11.33 19.98 -8.64
CA THR A 167 11.54 21.34 -8.15
C THR A 167 12.06 21.36 -6.70
N PRO A 168 12.61 22.50 -6.23
CA PRO A 168 12.93 22.68 -4.82
C PRO A 168 11.74 22.51 -3.86
N ASP A 169 10.50 22.67 -4.33
CA ASP A 169 9.28 22.42 -3.54
C ASP A 169 9.01 20.92 -3.31
N ASP A 170 9.50 20.06 -4.20
CA ASP A 170 9.27 18.61 -4.17
C ASP A 170 10.28 17.84 -3.30
N VAL A 171 11.24 18.55 -2.69
CA VAL A 171 12.33 17.94 -1.92
C VAL A 171 12.39 18.52 -0.52
N ILE A 172 12.56 17.66 0.49
CA ILE A 172 12.88 18.16 1.84
C ILE A 172 14.30 18.73 1.86
N PHE A 173 14.55 19.78 2.65
CA PHE A 173 15.87 20.41 2.75
C PHE A 173 17.00 19.44 3.23
N LYS A 174 16.63 18.37 3.95
CA LYS A 174 17.53 17.30 4.41
C LYS A 174 17.58 16.07 3.49
N SER A 175 17.16 16.20 2.25
CA SER A 175 17.04 15.08 1.31
C SER A 175 18.42 14.57 0.88
N ALA A 176 18.64 13.25 0.96
CA ALA A 176 19.85 12.61 0.44
C ALA A 176 19.86 12.49 -1.10
N ARG A 177 18.82 12.98 -1.79
CA ARG A 177 18.72 12.96 -3.25
C ARG A 177 19.81 13.82 -3.88
N LEU A 178 20.58 13.21 -4.77
CA LEU A 178 21.57 13.86 -5.63
C LEU A 178 20.84 14.64 -6.74
N VAL A 179 21.16 15.92 -6.87
CA VAL A 179 20.54 16.82 -7.87
C VAL A 179 21.60 17.71 -8.49
N TRP A 180 21.29 18.26 -9.66
CA TRP A 180 22.12 19.23 -10.34
C TRP A 180 21.91 20.64 -9.75
N TRP A 181 23.02 21.33 -9.55
CA TRP A 181 23.11 22.72 -9.12
C TRP A 181 23.77 23.56 -10.20
N LYS A 182 23.45 24.84 -10.23
CA LYS A 182 24.09 25.86 -11.06
C LYS A 182 24.29 27.13 -10.24
N CYS A 183 25.54 27.54 -10.06
CA CYS A 183 25.83 28.78 -9.35
C CYS A 183 25.68 30.00 -10.29
N ARG A 184 25.67 31.20 -9.71
CA ARG A 184 25.59 32.47 -10.47
C ARG A 184 26.69 32.67 -11.51
N LYS A 185 27.86 32.03 -11.33
CA LYS A 185 28.98 32.05 -12.30
C LYS A 185 28.83 31.00 -13.42
N GLY A 186 27.70 30.31 -13.49
CA GLY A 186 27.41 29.33 -14.53
C GLY A 186 28.01 27.94 -14.31
N HIS A 187 28.83 27.72 -13.28
CA HIS A 187 29.35 26.38 -12.98
C HIS A 187 28.22 25.44 -12.54
N GLU A 188 28.24 24.23 -13.05
CA GLU A 188 27.24 23.19 -12.82
C GLU A 188 27.88 21.97 -12.16
N TRP A 189 27.21 21.39 -11.17
CA TRP A 189 27.70 20.20 -10.48
C TRP A 189 26.56 19.40 -9.86
N GLN A 190 26.82 18.14 -9.50
CA GLN A 190 25.88 17.32 -8.74
C GLN A 190 26.26 17.30 -7.26
N GLU A 191 25.27 17.42 -6.39
CA GLU A 191 25.45 17.26 -4.94
C GLU A 191 24.08 16.96 -4.30
N THR A 192 24.09 16.29 -3.15
CA THR A 192 22.88 16.01 -2.39
C THR A 192 22.29 17.30 -1.80
N VAL A 193 20.95 17.36 -1.74
CA VAL A 193 20.24 18.50 -1.12
C VAL A 193 20.67 18.72 0.32
N ALA A 194 20.75 17.64 1.12
CA ALA A 194 21.16 17.70 2.51
C ALA A 194 22.55 18.29 2.68
N TYR A 195 23.50 17.93 1.84
CA TYR A 195 24.86 18.45 1.93
C TYR A 195 24.92 19.94 1.60
N ARG A 196 24.25 20.38 0.53
CA ARG A 196 24.17 21.81 0.17
C ARG A 196 23.47 22.62 1.26
N SER A 197 22.36 22.11 1.78
CA SER A 197 21.52 22.82 2.75
C SER A 197 22.07 22.82 4.17
N LEU A 198 22.78 21.77 4.60
CA LEU A 198 23.23 21.63 6.00
C LEU A 198 24.72 21.89 6.20
N ARG A 199 25.58 21.62 5.19
CA ARG A 199 27.04 21.76 5.30
C ARG A 199 27.60 22.98 4.58
N GLY A 200 26.85 23.57 3.64
CA GLY A 200 27.14 24.90 3.10
C GLY A 200 28.42 25.07 2.30
N ARG A 201 29.03 24.02 1.73
CA ARG A 201 30.33 24.12 1.00
C ARG A 201 30.26 24.80 -0.38
N GLY A 202 29.36 25.76 -0.60
CA GLY A 202 29.31 26.58 -1.82
C GLY A 202 29.36 25.80 -3.16
N CYS A 203 29.72 26.50 -4.23
CA CYS A 203 30.07 25.88 -5.50
C CYS A 203 31.52 25.36 -5.43
N PRO A 204 31.79 24.08 -5.75
CA PRO A 204 33.13 23.50 -5.64
C PRO A 204 34.16 24.21 -6.54
N VAL A 205 33.76 24.61 -7.75
CA VAL A 205 34.63 25.31 -8.70
C VAL A 205 34.99 26.71 -8.18
N CYS A 206 34.03 27.44 -7.62
CA CYS A 206 34.28 28.77 -7.05
C CYS A 206 35.24 28.70 -5.86
N ILE A 207 35.11 27.68 -5.01
CA ILE A 207 35.97 27.49 -3.84
C ILE A 207 37.41 27.16 -4.25
N ILE A 208 37.59 26.29 -5.24
CA ILE A 208 38.93 25.94 -5.74
C ILE A 208 39.61 27.20 -6.28
N LYS A 209 38.93 27.97 -7.15
CA LYS A 209 39.47 29.23 -7.70
C LYS A 209 39.84 30.23 -6.60
N ALA A 210 39.00 30.39 -5.57
CA ALA A 210 39.29 31.30 -4.44
C ALA A 210 40.50 30.86 -3.60
N ARG A 211 40.76 29.54 -3.49
CA ARG A 211 41.92 29.01 -2.77
C ARG A 211 43.22 29.19 -3.53
N SER A 212 43.21 29.05 -4.85
CA SER A 212 44.40 29.25 -5.68
C SER A 212 44.90 30.70 -5.61
N VAL A 213 43.99 31.68 -5.62
CA VAL A 213 44.35 33.11 -5.52
C VAL A 213 45.01 33.46 -4.18
N ARG A 214 44.58 32.83 -3.08
CA ARG A 214 45.14 33.09 -1.72
C ARG A 214 46.53 32.49 -1.48
N LYS A 215 47.02 31.62 -2.35
CA LYS A 215 48.36 31.01 -2.26
C LYS A 215 49.39 31.70 -3.15
N SER A 216 48.97 32.69 -3.93
CA SER A 216 49.80 33.42 -4.90
C SER A 216 50.30 34.77 -4.39
N TYR A 217 50.01 35.08 -3.12
CA TYR A 217 50.52 36.20 -2.33
C TYR A 217 51.16 35.62 -1.06
#